data_AF-A0A6M2EIA3-F1
#
_entry.id   AF-A0A6M2EIA3-F1
#
_cell.length_a   1.000
_cell.length_b   1.000
_cell.length_c   1.000
_cell.angle_alpha   90.00
_cell.angle_beta   90.00
_cell.angle_gamma   90.00
#
_symmetry.space_group_name_H-M   'P 1'
#
loop_
_entity.id
_entity.type
_entity.pdbx_description
1 polymer ?
#
loop_
_entity_poly.entity_id
_entity_poly.type
_entity_poly.pdbx_seq_one_letter_code
_entity_poly.pdbx_strand_id
1 'polypeptide(L)'
;MNPLLTDYSLHRILTSAGTADQVLNAGALGYRPPEFASSSKPCPSLKSDVYAFGVILLELLTGKCSWEIVSADPGVVDLTDWVRLLSEENRSSECFDKLLTDTSNAEAPRVLDEMLQVALRCILPASERPDMKTVFEDLSTVAS
;
A
#
# COMPACT_ATOMS: atom_id res chain seq x y z
N MET A 1 11.29 -11.94 -13.16
CA MET A 1 11.42 -10.60 -13.78
C MET A 1 12.11 -9.68 -12.79
N ASN A 2 12.88 -8.70 -13.24
CA ASN A 2 13.49 -7.69 -12.38
C ASN A 2 12.66 -6.40 -12.47
N PRO A 3 11.91 -6.00 -11.42
CA PRO A 3 11.15 -4.75 -11.46
C PRO A 3 12.09 -3.54 -11.50
N LEU A 4 11.69 -2.50 -12.22
CA LEU A 4 12.41 -1.23 -12.34
C LEU A 4 11.49 -0.08 -11.92
N LEU A 5 11.99 0.84 -11.09
CA LEU A 5 11.28 2.03 -10.66
C LEU A 5 11.62 3.23 -11.56
N THR A 6 10.62 3.98 -11.99
CA THR A 6 10.78 5.22 -12.79
C THR A 6 10.18 6.42 -12.05
N ASP A 7 10.35 7.63 -12.62
CA ASP A 7 9.63 8.85 -12.20
C ASP A 7 9.82 9.24 -10.71
N TYR A 8 11.02 9.04 -10.20
CA TYR A 8 11.36 9.35 -8.81
C TYR A 8 11.56 10.87 -8.60
N SER A 9 11.18 11.36 -7.42
CA SER A 9 11.49 12.71 -6.96
C SER A 9 10.96 13.88 -7.82
N LEU A 10 9.94 13.67 -8.67
CA LEU A 10 9.39 14.72 -9.54
C LEU A 10 8.97 15.99 -8.78
N HIS A 11 8.39 15.86 -7.58
CA HIS A 11 8.01 16.99 -6.73
C HIS A 11 9.15 17.99 -6.43
N ARG A 12 10.42 17.58 -6.56
CA ARG A 12 11.60 18.43 -6.32
C ARG A 12 11.88 19.40 -7.47
N ILE A 13 11.36 19.10 -8.66
CA ILE A 13 11.56 19.91 -9.88
C ILE A 13 10.27 20.58 -10.35
N LEU A 14 9.13 20.25 -9.75
CA LEU A 14 7.83 20.85 -10.03
C LEU A 14 7.63 22.16 -9.27
N THR A 15 6.75 23.00 -9.80
CA THR A 15 6.20 24.15 -9.07
C THR A 15 5.25 23.68 -7.98
N SER A 16 4.87 24.55 -7.04
CA SER A 16 3.87 24.21 -6.02
C SER A 16 2.53 23.76 -6.62
N ALA A 17 2.12 24.32 -7.76
CA ALA A 17 0.93 23.88 -8.48
C ALA A 17 1.13 22.46 -9.07
N GLY A 18 2.27 22.19 -9.70
CA GLY A 18 2.56 20.85 -10.21
C GLY A 18 2.63 19.77 -9.13
N THR A 19 3.20 20.09 -7.96
CA THR A 19 3.19 19.18 -6.81
C THR A 19 1.78 18.95 -6.27
N ALA A 20 0.92 19.97 -6.25
CA ALA A 20 -0.48 19.82 -5.84
C ALA A 20 -1.25 18.90 -6.81
N ASP A 21 -1.04 19.06 -8.12
CA ASP A 21 -1.63 18.17 -9.14
C ASP A 21 -1.12 16.73 -8.99
N GLN A 22 0.18 16.54 -8.73
CA GLN A 22 0.75 15.21 -8.43
C GLN A 22 0.07 14.57 -7.21
N VAL A 23 -0.11 15.32 -6.13
CA VAL A 23 -0.78 14.84 -4.90
C VAL A 23 -2.25 14.52 -5.16
N LEU A 24 -2.96 15.35 -5.94
CA LEU A 24 -4.35 15.12 -6.30
C LEU A 24 -4.50 13.82 -7.10
N ASN A 25 -3.65 13.61 -8.10
CA ASN A 25 -3.63 12.40 -8.92
C ASN A 25 -3.31 11.15 -8.09
N ALA A 26 -2.32 11.23 -7.19
CA ALA A 26 -2.05 10.15 -6.24
C ALA A 26 -3.26 9.85 -5.35
N GLY A 27 -4.07 10.86 -5.02
CA GLY A 27 -5.33 10.68 -4.30
C GLY A 27 -6.40 9.95 -5.08
N ALA A 28 -6.58 10.30 -6.35
CA ALA A 28 -7.53 9.61 -7.23
C ALA A 28 -7.14 8.14 -7.47
N LEU A 29 -5.83 7.84 -7.43
CA LEU A 29 -5.30 6.49 -7.59
C LEU A 29 -5.18 5.72 -6.27
N GLY A 30 -5.52 6.30 -5.11
CA GLY A 30 -5.45 5.60 -3.81
C GLY A 30 -4.04 5.52 -3.18
N TYR A 31 -3.04 6.22 -3.71
CA TYR A 31 -1.67 6.25 -3.15
C TYR A 31 -1.43 7.42 -2.19
N ARG A 32 -2.41 8.32 -2.03
CA ARG A 32 -2.30 9.50 -1.16
C ARG A 32 -2.52 9.10 0.31
N PRO A 33 -1.55 9.34 1.21
CA PRO A 33 -1.70 8.99 2.61
C PRO A 33 -2.70 9.91 3.34
N PRO A 34 -3.30 9.45 4.45
CA PRO A 34 -4.39 10.17 5.13
C PRO A 34 -3.96 11.53 5.70
N GLU A 35 -2.71 11.70 6.14
CA GLU A 35 -2.21 12.97 6.67
C GLU A 35 -2.14 14.10 5.63
N PHE A 36 -2.26 13.78 4.33
CA PHE A 36 -2.34 14.82 3.31
C PHE A 36 -3.71 15.50 3.30
N ALA A 37 -4.75 14.89 3.87
CA ALA A 37 -6.08 15.51 3.97
C ALA A 37 -6.13 16.68 4.97
N SER A 38 -5.27 16.63 6.01
CA SER A 38 -5.21 17.67 7.05
C SER A 38 -4.13 18.73 6.78
N SER A 39 -3.31 18.57 5.74
CA SER A 39 -2.25 19.51 5.38
C SER A 39 -2.75 20.58 4.43
N SER A 40 -2.41 21.85 4.72
CA SER A 40 -2.68 22.98 3.80
C SER A 40 -1.76 22.97 2.58
N LYS A 41 -0.61 22.31 2.66
CA LYS A 41 0.38 22.16 1.59
C LYS A 41 0.99 20.75 1.67
N PRO A 42 0.25 19.71 1.25
CA PRO A 42 0.79 18.35 1.23
C PRO A 42 2.01 18.29 0.30
N CYS A 43 3.05 17.62 0.74
CA CYS A 43 4.30 17.44 -0.01
C CYS A 43 4.77 16.00 0.16
N PRO A 44 5.19 15.31 -0.92
CA PRO A 44 5.80 13.99 -0.83
C PRO A 44 6.98 13.95 0.15
N SER A 45 7.08 12.87 0.90
CA SER A 45 8.06 12.65 1.95
C SER A 45 8.41 11.16 2.06
N LEU A 46 9.47 10.83 2.80
CA LEU A 46 9.82 9.44 3.08
C LEU A 46 8.65 8.63 3.69
N LYS A 47 7.81 9.27 4.53
CA LYS A 47 6.65 8.61 5.13
C LYS A 47 5.48 8.42 4.17
N SER A 48 5.31 9.31 3.19
CA SER A 48 4.31 9.09 2.13
C SER A 48 4.77 8.00 1.16
N ASP A 49 6.08 7.90 0.89
CA ASP A 49 6.65 6.83 0.05
C ASP A 49 6.44 5.45 0.69
N VAL A 50 6.61 5.34 2.02
CA VAL A 50 6.28 4.09 2.75
C VAL A 50 4.80 3.74 2.63
N TYR A 51 3.90 4.72 2.74
CA TYR A 51 2.46 4.47 2.57
C TYR A 51 2.14 3.96 1.16
N ALA A 52 2.59 4.68 0.12
CA ALA A 52 2.36 4.30 -1.27
C ALA A 52 2.94 2.90 -1.58
N PHE A 53 4.11 2.57 -1.03
CA PHE A 53 4.67 1.23 -1.14
C PHE A 53 3.79 0.16 -0.45
N GLY A 54 3.23 0.47 0.72
CA GLY A 54 2.25 -0.40 1.37
C GLY A 54 1.04 -0.67 0.51
N VAL A 55 0.51 0.35 -0.17
CA VAL A 55 -0.59 0.18 -1.14
C VAL A 55 -0.18 -0.72 -2.30
N ILE A 56 1.01 -0.53 -2.87
CA ILE A 56 1.53 -1.40 -3.95
C ILE A 56 1.64 -2.87 -3.49
N LEU A 57 2.10 -3.12 -2.25
CA LEU A 57 2.10 -4.49 -1.70
C LEU A 57 0.70 -5.08 -1.63
N LEU A 58 -0.31 -4.28 -1.25
CA LEU A 58 -1.70 -4.74 -1.25
C LEU A 58 -2.20 -5.04 -2.66
N GLU A 59 -1.87 -4.23 -3.66
CA GLU A 59 -2.22 -4.51 -5.06
C GLU A 59 -1.60 -5.84 -5.52
N LEU A 60 -0.33 -6.09 -5.18
CA LEU A 60 0.36 -7.35 -5.50
C LEU A 60 -0.26 -8.56 -4.81
N LEU A 61 -0.68 -8.42 -3.55
CA LEU A 61 -1.28 -9.52 -2.77
C LEU A 61 -2.71 -9.82 -3.22
N THR A 62 -3.48 -8.81 -3.64
CA THR A 62 -4.92 -8.94 -3.91
C THR A 62 -5.27 -9.06 -5.39
N GLY A 63 -4.34 -8.70 -6.28
CA GLY A 63 -4.55 -8.61 -7.72
C GLY A 63 -5.50 -7.48 -8.14
N LYS A 64 -5.83 -6.55 -7.23
CA LYS A 64 -6.79 -5.47 -7.45
C LYS A 64 -6.07 -4.14 -7.54
N CYS A 65 -6.64 -3.21 -8.33
CA CYS A 65 -6.09 -1.87 -8.39
C CYS A 65 -6.52 -1.06 -7.15
N SER A 66 -5.66 -0.20 -6.64
CA SER A 66 -5.93 0.57 -5.41
C SER A 66 -7.11 1.54 -5.50
N TRP A 67 -7.48 1.97 -6.71
CA TRP A 67 -8.61 2.85 -6.98
C TRP A 67 -9.92 2.12 -7.30
N GLU A 68 -9.90 0.78 -7.36
CA GLU A 68 -11.12 0.01 -7.60
C GLU A 68 -12.03 0.03 -6.36
N ILE A 69 -13.34 0.12 -6.60
CA ILE A 69 -14.33 -0.07 -5.54
C ILE A 69 -14.38 -1.55 -5.23
N VAL A 70 -13.82 -1.93 -4.09
CA VAL A 70 -13.59 -3.34 -3.72
C VAL A 70 -14.70 -3.93 -2.84
N SER A 71 -15.63 -3.12 -2.33
CA SER A 71 -16.78 -3.60 -1.56
C SER A 71 -18.06 -2.81 -1.88
N ALA A 72 -19.20 -3.49 -1.74
CA ALA A 72 -20.53 -2.87 -1.78
C ALA A 72 -20.98 -2.34 -0.40
N ASP A 73 -20.18 -2.57 0.66
CA ASP A 73 -20.52 -2.17 2.02
C ASP A 73 -20.45 -0.64 2.18
N PRO A 74 -21.48 -0.02 2.81
CA PRO A 74 -21.46 1.41 3.08
C PRO A 74 -20.35 1.76 4.07
N GLY A 75 -19.22 2.28 3.57
CA GLY A 75 -18.11 2.75 4.40
C GLY A 75 -16.73 2.24 3.98
N VAL A 76 -16.66 1.19 3.14
CA VAL A 76 -15.40 0.72 2.55
C VAL A 76 -15.21 1.42 1.21
N VAL A 77 -14.32 2.40 1.16
CA VAL A 77 -14.21 3.31 0.01
C VAL A 77 -13.08 2.92 -0.93
N ASP A 78 -12.02 2.29 -0.40
CA ASP A 78 -10.83 1.90 -1.17
C ASP A 78 -10.23 0.56 -0.73
N LEU A 79 -9.21 0.11 -1.48
CA LEU A 79 -8.48 -1.13 -1.24
C LEU A 79 -7.91 -1.22 0.18
N THR A 80 -7.40 -0.11 0.72
CA THR A 80 -6.73 -0.10 2.03
C THR A 80 -7.73 -0.29 3.16
N ASP A 81 -8.90 0.34 3.06
CA ASP A 81 -9.98 0.18 4.04
C ASP A 81 -10.56 -1.23 4.02
N TRP A 82 -10.74 -1.82 2.84
CA TRP A 82 -11.25 -3.18 2.69
C TRP A 82 -10.30 -4.22 3.30
N VAL A 83 -9.01 -4.14 3.00
CA VAL A 83 -8.03 -5.09 3.54
C VAL A 83 -7.89 -4.92 5.06
N ARG A 84 -7.95 -3.70 5.58
CA ARG A 84 -7.98 -3.47 7.03
C ARG A 84 -9.19 -4.10 7.69
N LEU A 85 -10.38 -3.91 7.12
CA LEU A 85 -11.61 -4.52 7.63
C LEU A 85 -11.47 -6.05 7.69
N LEU A 86 -11.01 -6.68 6.60
CA LEU A 86 -10.78 -8.12 6.59
C LEU A 86 -9.74 -8.55 7.62
N SER A 87 -8.69 -7.77 7.83
CA SER A 87 -7.69 -8.06 8.86
C SER A 87 -8.25 -7.96 10.28
N GLU A 88 -9.07 -6.95 10.56
CA GLU A 88 -9.72 -6.76 11.86
C GLU A 88 -10.73 -7.86 12.17
N GLU A 89 -11.41 -8.37 11.13
CA GLU A 89 -12.35 -9.49 11.24
C GLU A 89 -11.69 -10.87 11.20
N ASN A 90 -10.35 -10.93 11.14
CA ASN A 90 -9.57 -12.18 11.04
C ASN A 90 -9.94 -13.01 9.77
N ARG A 91 -10.23 -12.29 8.68
CA ARG A 91 -10.63 -12.76 7.35
C ARG A 91 -9.62 -12.37 6.26
N SER A 92 -8.38 -12.05 6.64
CA SER A 92 -7.31 -11.61 5.74
C SER A 92 -7.11 -12.51 4.52
N SER A 93 -7.29 -13.82 4.66
CA SER A 93 -7.13 -14.78 3.57
C SER A 93 -8.07 -14.55 2.38
N GLU A 94 -9.19 -13.87 2.60
CA GLU A 94 -10.17 -13.54 1.55
C GLU A 94 -9.67 -12.43 0.61
N CYS A 95 -8.66 -11.65 1.01
CA CYS A 95 -8.16 -10.56 0.18
C CYS A 95 -7.24 -11.06 -0.93
N PHE A 96 -6.55 -12.18 -0.72
CA PHE A 96 -5.50 -12.68 -1.60
C PHE A 96 -6.01 -13.04 -2.99
N ASP A 97 -5.21 -12.77 -4.01
CA ASP A 97 -5.46 -13.23 -5.37
C ASP A 97 -5.50 -14.76 -5.41
N LYS A 98 -6.50 -15.31 -6.10
CA LYS A 98 -6.67 -16.76 -6.27
C LYS A 98 -5.45 -17.41 -6.93
N LEU A 99 -4.77 -16.68 -7.82
CA LEU A 99 -3.53 -17.15 -8.45
C LEU A 99 -2.39 -17.36 -7.44
N LEU A 100 -2.42 -16.66 -6.31
CA LEU A 100 -1.46 -16.81 -5.22
C LEU A 100 -1.88 -17.90 -4.22
N THR A 101 -3.19 -18.15 -4.07
CA THR A 101 -3.69 -19.19 -3.16
C THR A 101 -3.73 -20.58 -3.79
N ASP A 102 -3.90 -20.68 -5.12
CA ASP A 102 -3.99 -21.95 -5.86
C ASP A 102 -2.61 -22.61 -6.11
N THR A 103 -1.59 -22.24 -5.35
CA THR A 103 -0.24 -22.79 -5.49
C THR A 103 -0.12 -24.13 -4.77
N SER A 104 0.66 -25.07 -5.32
CA SER A 104 0.99 -26.33 -4.65
C SER A 104 2.02 -26.16 -3.51
N ASN A 105 2.34 -24.92 -3.12
CA ASN A 105 3.37 -24.61 -2.13
C ASN A 105 2.75 -24.50 -0.74
N ALA A 106 3.13 -25.40 0.16
CA ALA A 106 2.64 -25.43 1.54
C ALA A 106 3.06 -24.19 2.37
N GLU A 107 4.11 -23.48 1.97
CA GLU A 107 4.60 -22.28 2.67
C GLU A 107 3.92 -20.99 2.19
N ALA A 108 3.26 -21.02 1.02
CA ALA A 108 2.65 -19.83 0.43
C ALA A 108 1.67 -19.10 1.35
N PRO A 109 0.77 -19.77 2.11
CA PRO A 109 -0.13 -19.07 3.01
C PRO A 109 0.59 -18.24 4.08
N ARG A 110 1.66 -18.79 4.67
CA ARG A 110 2.47 -18.10 5.68
C ARG A 110 3.18 -16.88 5.09
N VAL A 111 3.81 -17.04 3.93
CA VAL A 111 4.52 -15.95 3.24
C VAL A 111 3.56 -14.82 2.90
N LEU A 112 2.37 -15.13 2.39
CA LEU A 112 1.34 -14.15 2.07
C LEU A 112 0.86 -13.40 3.31
N ASP A 113 0.62 -14.10 4.42
CA ASP A 113 0.23 -13.46 5.69
C ASP A 113 1.34 -12.55 6.21
N GLU A 114 2.60 -12.97 6.19
CA GLU A 114 3.72 -12.13 6.65
C GLU A 114 3.92 -10.89 5.77
N MET A 115 3.83 -11.04 4.43
CA MET A 115 3.84 -9.90 3.51
C MET A 115 2.68 -8.93 3.77
N LEU A 116 1.48 -9.46 4.06
CA LEU A 116 0.31 -8.66 4.39
C LEU A 116 0.53 -7.85 5.67
N GLN A 117 1.13 -8.45 6.71
CA GLN A 117 1.46 -7.72 7.94
C GLN A 117 2.42 -6.56 7.67
N VAL A 118 3.42 -6.76 6.80
CA VAL A 118 4.31 -5.66 6.39
C VAL A 118 3.52 -4.54 5.69
N ALA A 119 2.65 -4.89 4.75
CA ALA A 119 1.82 -3.93 4.02
C ALA A 119 0.90 -3.14 4.96
N LEU A 120 0.21 -3.80 5.89
CA LEU A 120 -0.67 -3.17 6.88
C LEU A 120 0.06 -2.16 7.76
N ARG A 121 1.28 -2.47 8.22
CA ARG A 121 2.10 -1.51 8.98
C ARG A 121 2.53 -0.31 8.14
N CYS A 122 2.78 -0.50 6.84
CA CYS A 122 3.18 0.59 5.95
C CYS A 122 2.07 1.62 5.75
N ILE A 123 0.80 1.21 5.86
CA ILE A 123 -0.34 2.12 5.67
C ILE A 123 -0.85 2.78 6.97
N LEU A 124 -0.28 2.48 8.14
CA LEU A 124 -0.64 3.09 9.44
C LEU A 124 -0.52 4.63 9.46
N PRO A 125 -0.95 5.33 10.52
CA PRO A 125 -0.62 6.74 10.70
C PRO A 125 0.88 7.03 10.57
N ALA A 126 1.26 8.19 10.04
CA ALA A 126 2.64 8.50 9.69
C ALA A 126 3.66 8.33 10.84
N SER A 127 3.22 8.54 12.08
CA SER A 127 4.01 8.33 13.31
C SER A 127 4.34 6.87 13.62
N GLU A 128 3.54 5.94 13.13
CA GLU A 128 3.61 4.51 13.44
C GLU A 128 4.17 3.67 12.28
N ARG A 129 4.20 4.23 11.06
CA ARG A 129 4.81 3.55 9.91
C ARG A 129 6.30 3.24 10.20
N PRO A 130 6.83 2.10 9.75
CA PRO A 130 8.27 1.87 9.74
C PRO A 130 9.00 2.85 8.80
N ASP A 131 10.34 2.82 8.79
CA ASP A 131 11.11 3.37 7.68
C ASP A 131 11.30 2.31 6.57
N MET A 132 11.69 2.74 5.38
CA MET A 132 11.82 1.83 4.23
C MET A 132 12.93 0.79 4.42
N LYS A 133 13.92 1.05 5.29
CA LYS A 133 14.99 0.09 5.58
C LYS A 133 14.42 -1.09 6.37
N THR A 134 13.63 -0.81 7.42
CA THR A 134 12.93 -1.86 8.18
C THR A 134 11.96 -2.64 7.30
N VAL A 135 11.22 -1.96 6.41
CA VAL A 135 10.33 -2.64 5.45
C VAL A 135 11.09 -3.62 4.56
N PHE A 136 12.24 -3.20 4.04
CA PHE A 136 13.10 -4.06 3.23
C PHE A 136 13.66 -5.26 4.00
N GLU A 137 14.12 -5.06 5.23
CA GLU A 137 14.65 -6.11 6.10
C GLU A 137 13.57 -7.16 6.44
N ASP A 138 12.36 -6.70 6.77
CA ASP A 138 11.24 -7.58 7.07
C ASP A 138 10.85 -8.40 5.83
N LEU A 139 10.67 -7.77 4.65
CA LEU A 139 10.36 -8.49 3.42
C LEU A 139 11.46 -9.49 3.00
N SER A 140 12.73 -9.15 3.24
CA SER A 140 13.85 -10.05 2.95
C SER A 140 13.82 -11.30 3.82
N THR A 141 13.33 -11.17 5.06
CA THR A 141 13.18 -12.30 6.00
C THR A 141 12.00 -13.18 5.60
N VAL A 142 10.91 -12.60 5.10
CA VAL A 142 9.74 -13.35 4.61
C VAL A 142 10.08 -14.20 3.37
N ALA A 143 11.02 -13.74 2.55
CA ALA A 143 11.47 -14.45 1.35
C ALA A 143 12.56 -15.51 1.60
N SER A 144 12.99 -15.69 2.85
CA SER A 144 14.05 -16.65 3.26
C SER A 144 13.47 -17.97 3.74
#